data_AF-A0A966R5G6-F1
#
_entry.id   AF-A0A966R5G6-F1
#
_cell.length_a   1.000
_cell.length_b   1.000
_cell.length_c   1.000
_cell.angle_alpha   90.00
_cell.angle_beta   90.00
_cell.angle_gamma   90.00
#
_symmetry.space_group_name_H-M   'P 1'
#
loop_
_entity.id
_entity.type
_entity.pdbx_description
1 polymer ?
#
loop_
_entity_poly.entity_id
_entity_poly.type
_entity_poly.pdbx_seq_one_letter_code
_entity_poly.pdbx_strand_id
1 'polypeptide(L)'
;MESDRIEPGKKYNVMVQGSDSSESETIQLWMDDSNPGEVVIYQCRDWVLVNKFRIGAITESGVKGTKVMQVSRTDSTFAASMEFDTTVAGEKWFTMSSLISLVDRQVTRTFRNYSSLRVSDNGVSYAGSAIAGSVADGVTLGDRLFTKFQGGAGQSAMVADGVWDGLPYSRATRASFDATGAISPAVELPEASVVVKTDIPDLLPADFAPEAPVGWNCADGKTLTIDLTDAAVAQRHDSCVSTFAPAVLDCRDASIYDDGTDEPALRN
;
A
#
# COMPACT_ATOMS: atom_id res chain seq x y z
N MET A 1 21.63 -25.14 -13.78
CA MET A 1 22.42 -23.89 -13.82
C MET A 1 21.47 -22.78 -13.44
N GLU A 2 21.19 -22.66 -12.15
CA GLU A 2 20.52 -21.49 -11.60
C GLU A 2 21.65 -20.60 -11.07
N SER A 3 21.72 -19.34 -11.51
CA SER A 3 22.59 -18.38 -10.84
C SER A 3 21.90 -18.07 -9.50
N ASP A 4 22.34 -18.71 -8.42
CA ASP A 4 21.60 -18.79 -7.16
C ASP A 4 21.33 -17.46 -6.44
N ARG A 5 21.81 -16.33 -6.97
CA ARG A 5 21.70 -15.01 -6.33
C ARG A 5 21.30 -13.94 -7.34
N ILE A 6 20.27 -13.18 -6.98
CA ILE A 6 19.98 -11.87 -7.56
C ILE A 6 21.13 -10.97 -7.12
N GLU A 7 21.96 -10.54 -8.08
CA GLU A 7 23.03 -9.59 -7.85
C GLU A 7 22.42 -8.20 -7.66
N PRO A 8 22.78 -7.47 -6.59
CA PRO A 8 22.44 -6.06 -6.44
C PRO A 8 22.80 -5.26 -7.70
N GLY A 9 21.94 -4.30 -8.08
CA GLY A 9 22.17 -3.45 -9.25
C GLY A 9 21.97 -4.13 -10.60
N LYS A 10 21.60 -5.42 -10.65
CA LYS A 10 21.28 -6.13 -11.90
C LYS A 10 19.77 -6.21 -12.13
N LYS A 11 19.38 -5.99 -13.39
CA LYS A 11 18.01 -6.06 -13.88
C LYS A 11 17.58 -7.52 -14.10
N TYR A 12 16.48 -7.96 -13.49
CA TYR A 12 15.93 -9.31 -13.69
C TYR A 12 14.46 -9.27 -14.12
N ASN A 13 14.12 -10.03 -15.15
CA ASN A 13 12.74 -10.34 -15.51
C ASN A 13 12.41 -11.71 -14.93
N VAL A 14 11.62 -11.79 -13.85
CA VAL A 14 11.17 -13.08 -13.32
C VAL A 14 9.86 -13.45 -14.01
N MET A 15 9.93 -14.46 -14.88
CA MET A 15 8.77 -14.98 -15.60
C MET A 15 8.28 -16.23 -14.89
N VAL A 16 7.04 -16.23 -14.41
CA VAL A 16 6.40 -17.45 -13.90
C VAL A 16 5.58 -18.05 -15.04
N GLN A 17 5.95 -19.25 -15.47
CA GLN A 17 5.28 -19.93 -16.57
C GLN A 17 4.48 -21.13 -16.02
N GLY A 18 3.15 -21.05 -16.10
CA GLY A 18 2.24 -22.16 -15.77
C GLY A 18 2.04 -23.12 -16.95
N SER A 19 1.49 -24.32 -16.67
CA SER A 19 1.26 -25.38 -17.67
C SER A 19 0.22 -25.02 -18.73
N ASP A 20 -0.75 -24.16 -18.38
CA ASP A 20 -1.85 -23.77 -19.26
C ASP A 20 -1.58 -22.38 -19.85
N SER A 21 -0.98 -22.40 -21.03
CA SER A 21 -0.46 -21.28 -21.83
C SER A 21 -1.43 -20.17 -22.28
N SER A 22 -2.37 -19.70 -21.45
CA SER A 22 -3.22 -18.55 -21.81
C SER A 22 -2.93 -17.26 -21.03
N GLU A 23 -2.28 -17.31 -19.85
CA GLU A 23 -1.91 -16.11 -19.10
C GLU A 23 -0.56 -16.32 -18.39
N SER A 24 0.57 -15.97 -19.02
CA SER A 24 1.85 -15.90 -18.33
C SER A 24 1.93 -14.59 -17.55
N GLU A 25 1.67 -14.62 -16.25
CA GLU A 25 1.95 -13.48 -15.36
C GLU A 25 3.47 -13.36 -15.16
N THR A 26 4.04 -12.26 -15.63
CA THR A 26 5.46 -11.93 -15.44
C THR A 26 5.59 -10.91 -14.31
N ILE A 27 6.41 -11.21 -13.30
CA ILE A 27 6.77 -10.28 -12.23
C ILE A 27 8.24 -9.90 -12.46
N GLN A 28 8.49 -8.77 -13.09
CA GLN A 28 9.88 -8.33 -13.28
C GLN A 28 10.33 -7.61 -12.01
N LEU A 29 11.51 -7.96 -11.48
CA LEU A 29 12.04 -7.45 -10.21
C LEU A 29 13.41 -6.82 -10.47
N TRP A 30 13.57 -5.58 -10.02
CA TRP A 30 14.88 -4.95 -9.95
C TRP A 30 15.11 -4.39 -8.57
N MET A 31 16.29 -4.64 -8.00
CA MET A 31 16.79 -4.01 -6.78
C MET A 31 17.86 -3.00 -7.18
N ASP A 32 17.51 -1.71 -7.15
CA ASP A 32 18.46 -0.62 -7.32
C ASP A 32 19.28 -0.47 -6.04
N ASP A 33 20.60 -0.69 -6.12
CA ASP A 33 21.56 -0.53 -5.03
C ASP A 33 22.54 0.62 -5.26
N SER A 34 22.31 1.45 -6.29
CA SER A 34 23.22 2.55 -6.65
C SER A 34 23.34 3.62 -5.56
N ASN A 35 22.45 3.60 -4.57
CA ASN A 35 22.44 4.48 -3.42
C ASN A 35 22.49 3.66 -2.10
N PRO A 36 23.63 3.66 -1.37
CA PRO A 36 23.74 2.98 -0.09
C PRO A 36 22.67 3.46 0.92
N GLY A 37 21.94 2.53 1.53
CA GLY A 37 20.86 2.84 2.49
C GLY A 37 19.49 3.13 1.85
N GLU A 38 19.40 3.05 0.53
CA GLU A 38 18.16 3.09 -0.25
C GLU A 38 17.92 1.74 -0.92
N VAL A 39 16.66 1.30 -0.97
CA VAL A 39 16.24 0.13 -1.73
C VAL A 39 15.09 0.54 -2.63
N VAL A 40 15.23 0.34 -3.94
CA VAL A 40 14.13 0.57 -4.89
C VAL A 40 13.78 -0.72 -5.59
N ILE A 41 12.50 -1.11 -5.50
CA ILE A 41 11.92 -2.27 -6.17
C ILE A 41 10.95 -1.78 -7.24
N TYR A 42 11.16 -2.23 -8.47
CA TYR A 42 10.25 -1.97 -9.59
C TYR A 42 9.52 -3.26 -9.95
N GLN A 43 8.23 -3.14 -10.30
CA GLN A 43 7.44 -4.24 -10.84
C GLN A 43 6.88 -3.84 -12.19
N CYS A 44 7.14 -4.66 -13.20
CA CYS A 44 6.49 -4.57 -14.48
C CYS A 44 5.43 -5.65 -14.64
N ARG A 45 4.41 -5.35 -15.44
CA ARG A 45 3.39 -6.27 -15.95
C ARG A 45 3.25 -6.01 -17.44
N ASP A 46 3.31 -7.05 -18.26
CA ASP A 46 3.17 -6.94 -19.73
C ASP A 46 4.13 -5.90 -20.33
N TRP A 47 5.37 -5.85 -19.84
CA TRP A 47 6.39 -4.87 -20.24
C TRP A 47 6.04 -3.40 -19.95
N VAL A 48 5.06 -3.15 -19.08
CA VAL A 48 4.70 -1.82 -18.57
C VAL A 48 5.04 -1.74 -17.09
N LEU A 49 5.65 -0.63 -16.67
CA LEU A 49 5.99 -0.41 -15.27
C LEU A 49 4.71 -0.11 -14.48
N VAL A 50 4.38 -0.95 -13.51
CA VAL A 50 3.13 -0.85 -12.74
C VAL A 50 3.34 -0.53 -11.27
N ASN A 51 4.49 -0.88 -10.68
CA ASN A 51 4.83 -0.47 -9.31
C ASN A 51 6.26 0.01 -9.21
N LYS A 52 6.47 0.98 -8.32
CA LYS A 52 7.77 1.34 -7.77
C LYS A 52 7.62 1.47 -6.26
N PHE A 53 8.38 0.68 -5.54
CA PHE A 53 8.50 0.73 -4.08
C PHE A 53 9.89 1.25 -3.75
N ARG A 54 9.99 2.25 -2.89
CA ARG A 54 11.25 2.88 -2.52
C ARG A 54 11.33 2.97 -1.00
N ILE A 55 12.40 2.46 -0.43
CA ILE A 55 12.84 2.79 0.92
C ILE A 55 13.96 3.81 0.77
N GLY A 56 13.70 5.06 1.15
CA GLY A 56 14.65 6.16 0.99
C GLY A 56 15.55 6.40 2.20
N ALA A 57 15.25 5.80 3.35
CA ALA A 57 16.11 5.80 4.53
C ALA A 57 15.83 4.57 5.40
N ILE A 58 16.91 3.88 5.81
CA ILE A 58 16.90 2.87 6.86
C ILE A 58 17.81 3.39 7.98
N THR A 59 17.22 3.63 9.14
CA THR A 59 17.93 4.12 10.34
C THR A 59 17.65 3.17 11.50
N GLU A 60 18.43 3.26 12.57
CA GLU A 60 18.12 2.53 13.83
C GLU A 60 16.71 2.90 14.36
N SER A 61 16.28 4.13 14.09
CA SER A 61 14.98 4.64 14.53
C SER A 61 13.82 4.14 13.67
N GLY A 62 14.07 3.60 12.47
CA GLY A 62 13.04 3.07 11.59
C GLY A 62 13.29 3.27 10.10
N VAL A 63 12.22 3.13 9.31
CA VAL A 63 12.26 3.14 7.84
C VAL A 63 11.34 4.23 7.28
N LYS A 64 11.81 4.91 6.24
CA LYS A 64 11.01 5.87 5.46
C LYS A 64 10.98 5.45 3.99
N GLY A 65 9.82 5.54 3.36
CA GLY A 65 9.68 5.16 1.97
C GLY A 65 8.37 5.57 1.32
N THR A 66 8.27 5.22 0.04
CA THR A 66 7.11 5.45 -0.80
C THR A 66 6.77 4.22 -1.62
N LYS A 67 5.50 4.07 -1.98
CA LYS A 67 5.04 3.11 -2.98
C LYS A 67 4.14 3.83 -3.96
N VAL A 68 4.50 3.80 -5.24
CA VAL A 68 3.65 4.28 -6.33
C VAL A 68 3.22 3.11 -7.20
N MET A 69 1.95 3.10 -7.57
CA MET A 69 1.33 2.06 -8.39
C MET A 69 0.49 2.72 -9.47
N GLN A 70 0.58 2.21 -10.69
CA GLN A 70 -0.33 2.57 -11.77
C GLN A 70 -0.65 1.34 -12.62
N VAL A 71 -1.93 1.03 -12.76
CA VAL A 71 -2.44 -0.02 -13.61
C VAL A 71 -3.49 0.57 -14.52
N SER A 72 -3.30 0.42 -15.82
CA SER A 72 -4.23 0.89 -16.85
C SER A 72 -4.75 -0.30 -17.65
N ARG A 73 -6.06 -0.32 -17.90
CA ARG A 73 -6.78 -1.21 -18.80
C ARG A 73 -7.56 -0.36 -19.79
N THR A 74 -8.13 -1.00 -20.81
CA THR A 74 -8.89 -0.31 -21.87
C THR A 74 -10.02 0.57 -21.32
N ASP A 75 -10.64 0.18 -20.22
CA ASP A 75 -11.82 0.82 -19.62
C ASP A 75 -11.55 1.47 -18.25
N SER A 76 -10.32 1.38 -17.73
CA SER A 76 -10.05 1.75 -16.35
C SER A 76 -8.61 2.12 -16.09
N THR A 77 -8.38 3.01 -15.14
CA THR A 77 -7.07 3.34 -14.61
C THR A 77 -7.15 3.38 -13.11
N PHE A 78 -6.28 2.64 -12.44
CA PHE A 78 -6.03 2.75 -11.02
C PHE A 78 -4.62 3.30 -10.84
N ALA A 79 -4.48 4.40 -10.10
CA ALA A 79 -3.19 4.95 -9.71
C ALA A 79 -3.21 5.24 -8.20
N ALA A 80 -2.13 4.93 -7.50
CA ALA A 80 -1.99 5.22 -6.08
C ALA A 80 -0.56 5.58 -5.73
N SER A 81 -0.41 6.51 -4.80
CA SER A 81 0.84 6.83 -4.12
C SER A 81 0.66 6.67 -2.63
N MET A 82 1.63 6.08 -1.98
CA MET A 82 1.67 5.82 -0.55
C MET A 82 3.00 6.27 0.01
N GLU A 83 2.98 6.89 1.19
CA GLU A 83 4.16 7.28 1.94
C GLU A 83 4.10 6.69 3.34
N PHE A 84 5.26 6.28 3.85
CA PHE A 84 5.41 5.74 5.21
C PHE A 84 6.77 6.15 5.80
N ASP A 85 6.83 6.26 7.11
CA ASP A 85 7.95 6.84 7.89
C ASP A 85 7.72 6.40 9.33
N THR A 86 8.67 5.62 9.80
CA THR A 86 8.74 5.20 11.19
C THR A 86 10.02 5.71 11.83
N THR A 87 10.75 6.63 11.17
CA THR A 87 12.04 7.14 11.64
C THR A 87 11.87 8.14 12.79
N VAL A 88 10.68 8.71 12.94
CA VAL A 88 10.33 9.54 14.09
C VAL A 88 10.07 8.62 15.29
N ALA A 89 10.89 8.75 16.34
CA ALA A 89 10.77 7.93 17.52
C ALA A 89 9.36 8.02 18.14
N GLY A 90 8.74 6.85 18.33
CA GLY A 90 7.39 6.75 18.88
C GLY A 90 6.28 7.26 17.98
N GLU A 91 6.55 7.52 16.68
CA GLU A 91 5.52 7.85 15.71
C GLU A 91 5.63 6.97 14.46
N LYS A 92 4.47 6.53 13.96
CA LYS A 92 4.36 5.82 12.69
C LYS A 92 3.30 6.51 11.88
N TRP A 93 3.69 7.11 10.76
CA TRP A 93 2.73 7.68 9.81
C TRP A 93 2.56 6.75 8.60
N PHE A 94 1.40 6.88 7.98
CA PHE A 94 1.09 6.29 6.70
C PHE A 94 0.14 7.24 6.00
N THR A 95 0.42 7.57 4.75
CA THR A 95 -0.49 8.31 3.89
C THR A 95 -0.66 7.54 2.58
N MET A 96 -1.86 7.60 2.02
CA MET A 96 -2.15 7.03 0.72
C MET A 96 -3.07 7.98 -0.03
N SER A 97 -2.75 8.26 -1.28
CA SER A 97 -3.61 8.96 -2.21
C SER A 97 -3.82 8.11 -3.44
N SER A 98 -5.04 8.04 -3.97
CA SER A 98 -5.33 7.25 -5.15
C SER A 98 -6.37 7.90 -6.05
N LEU A 99 -6.30 7.52 -7.32
CA LEU A 99 -7.22 7.88 -8.39
C LEU A 99 -7.69 6.60 -9.06
N ILE A 100 -9.01 6.46 -9.18
CA ILE A 100 -9.66 5.44 -10.00
C ILE A 100 -10.42 6.19 -11.08
N SER A 101 -10.11 5.92 -12.34
CA SER A 101 -10.85 6.39 -13.50
C SER A 101 -11.50 5.19 -14.17
N LEU A 102 -12.79 5.27 -14.45
CA LEU A 102 -13.56 4.23 -15.15
C LEU A 102 -14.21 4.87 -16.36
N VAL A 103 -14.13 4.22 -17.52
CA VAL A 103 -14.76 4.63 -18.76
C VAL A 103 -15.80 3.59 -19.12
N ASP A 104 -17.08 3.93 -18.96
CA ASP A 104 -18.21 3.09 -19.37
C ASP A 104 -19.05 3.84 -20.39
N ARG A 105 -19.26 3.27 -21.58
CA ARG A 105 -20.11 3.84 -22.65
C ARG A 105 -19.88 5.35 -22.91
N GLN A 106 -18.62 5.77 -22.99
CA GLN A 106 -18.19 7.18 -23.18
C GLN A 106 -18.37 8.12 -21.97
N VAL A 107 -18.79 7.60 -20.81
CA VAL A 107 -18.85 8.35 -19.55
C VAL A 107 -17.61 8.01 -18.73
N THR A 108 -16.83 9.03 -18.37
CA THR A 108 -15.69 8.90 -17.45
C THR A 108 -16.14 9.20 -16.03
N ARG A 109 -15.95 8.24 -15.13
CA ARG A 109 -16.18 8.37 -13.69
C ARG A 109 -14.85 8.36 -12.96
N THR A 110 -14.64 9.34 -12.09
CA THR A 110 -13.40 9.45 -11.32
C THR A 110 -13.68 9.38 -9.84
N PHE A 111 -12.85 8.63 -9.12
CA PHE A 111 -12.84 8.51 -7.67
C PHE A 111 -11.44 8.84 -7.19
N ARG A 112 -11.34 9.75 -6.25
CA ARG A 112 -10.09 10.16 -5.62
C ARG A 112 -10.20 9.88 -4.14
N ASN A 113 -9.22 9.19 -3.59
CA ASN A 113 -9.20 8.81 -2.19
C ASN A 113 -7.91 9.29 -1.56
N TYR A 114 -8.01 9.90 -0.38
CA TYR A 114 -6.91 10.14 0.52
C TYR A 114 -7.17 9.39 1.82
N SER A 115 -6.15 8.71 2.33
CA SER A 115 -6.16 8.05 3.63
C SER A 115 -4.90 8.42 4.38
N SER A 116 -5.03 8.62 5.68
CA SER A 116 -3.90 8.86 6.57
C SER A 116 -4.09 8.14 7.89
N LEU A 117 -3.01 7.62 8.43
CA LEU A 117 -2.94 7.00 9.74
C LEU A 117 -1.69 7.53 10.42
N ARG A 118 -1.83 7.98 11.66
CA ARG A 118 -0.69 8.24 12.53
C ARG A 118 -0.92 7.53 13.85
N VAL A 119 -0.01 6.64 14.19
CA VAL A 119 0.06 6.00 15.49
C VAL A 119 1.18 6.67 16.26
N SER A 120 0.90 7.10 17.49
CA SER A 120 1.90 7.73 18.34
C SER A 120 1.91 7.19 19.76
N ASP A 121 3.11 6.92 20.26
CA ASP A 121 3.43 6.50 21.62
C ASP A 121 3.32 7.68 22.61
N ASN A 122 3.34 8.94 22.12
CA ASN A 122 3.12 10.14 22.94
C ASN A 122 1.65 10.31 23.37
N GLY A 123 0.78 9.42 22.92
CA GLY A 123 -0.58 9.29 23.39
C GLY A 123 -1.64 9.82 22.43
N VAL A 124 -1.32 10.49 21.31
CA VAL A 124 -2.36 10.99 20.38
C VAL A 124 -2.19 10.40 18.98
N SER A 125 -3.10 9.51 18.63
CA SER A 125 -3.15 8.86 17.32
C SER A 125 -4.36 9.34 16.53
N TYR A 126 -4.28 9.25 15.21
CA TYR A 126 -5.39 9.62 14.34
C TYR A 126 -5.51 8.73 13.10
N ALA A 127 -6.71 8.68 12.56
CA ALA A 127 -7.00 8.10 11.25
C ALA A 127 -7.90 9.07 10.48
N GLY A 128 -7.57 9.34 9.23
CA GLY A 128 -8.31 10.23 8.35
C GLY A 128 -8.55 9.58 6.99
N SER A 129 -9.70 9.86 6.39
CA SER A 129 -10.00 9.50 5.01
C SER A 129 -10.82 10.59 4.33
N ALA A 130 -10.58 10.82 3.04
CA ALA A 130 -11.34 11.72 2.20
C ALA A 130 -11.58 11.07 0.84
N ILE A 131 -12.82 11.07 0.37
CA ILE A 131 -13.23 10.48 -0.90
C ILE A 131 -13.98 11.55 -1.70
N ALA A 132 -13.52 11.80 -2.91
CA ALA A 132 -14.12 12.74 -3.83
C ALA A 132 -14.33 12.12 -5.21
N GLY A 133 -15.47 12.34 -5.85
CA GLY A 133 -15.67 11.76 -7.18
C GLY A 133 -17.07 11.82 -7.74
N SER A 134 -17.19 11.35 -8.98
CA SER A 134 -18.48 11.14 -9.66
C SER A 134 -18.81 9.65 -9.64
N VAL A 135 -19.92 9.28 -9.02
CA VAL A 135 -20.30 7.87 -8.82
C VAL A 135 -21.35 7.40 -9.83
N ALA A 136 -22.18 8.33 -10.29
CA ALA A 136 -23.18 8.14 -11.32
C ALA A 136 -23.46 9.49 -12.00
N ASP A 137 -24.26 9.47 -13.06
CA ASP A 137 -24.65 10.69 -13.77
C ASP A 137 -25.43 11.62 -12.82
N GLY A 138 -24.96 12.85 -12.67
CA GLY A 138 -25.56 13.82 -11.75
C GLY A 138 -25.31 13.55 -10.25
N VAL A 139 -24.46 12.57 -9.90
CA VAL A 139 -24.12 12.22 -8.51
C VAL A 139 -22.63 12.39 -8.24
N THR A 140 -22.30 13.30 -7.32
CA THR A 140 -20.93 13.52 -6.83
C THR A 140 -20.87 13.36 -5.32
N LEU A 141 -19.75 12.84 -4.83
CA LEU A 141 -19.47 12.64 -3.41
C LEU A 141 -18.23 13.44 -3.00
N GLY A 142 -18.25 13.91 -1.76
CA GLY A 142 -17.21 14.66 -1.05
C GLY A 142 -17.23 14.27 0.42
N ASP A 143 -16.92 13.01 0.71
CA ASP A 143 -17.00 12.43 2.04
C ASP A 143 -15.64 12.50 2.73
N ARG A 144 -15.59 12.99 3.97
CA ARG A 144 -14.41 13.15 4.79
C ARG A 144 -14.69 12.60 6.18
N LEU A 145 -13.77 11.79 6.68
CA LEU A 145 -13.82 11.20 8.02
C LEU A 145 -12.48 11.47 8.69
N PHE A 146 -12.51 11.88 9.95
CA PHE A 146 -11.31 12.01 10.75
C PHE A 146 -11.58 11.60 12.19
N THR A 147 -10.67 10.82 12.76
CA THR A 147 -10.76 10.33 14.12
C THR A 147 -9.46 10.64 14.85
N LYS A 148 -9.54 11.26 16.03
CA LYS A 148 -8.43 11.38 16.99
C LYS A 148 -8.74 10.59 18.24
N PHE A 149 -7.73 9.97 18.82
CA PHE A 149 -7.86 9.25 20.08
C PHE A 149 -6.61 9.37 20.95
N GLN A 150 -6.84 9.33 22.26
CA GLN A 150 -5.80 9.33 23.28
C GLN A 150 -6.10 8.31 24.38
N GLY A 151 -5.19 7.34 24.56
CA GLY A 151 -5.29 6.20 25.50
C GLY A 151 -6.39 5.18 25.18
N GLY A 152 -7.56 5.65 24.77
CA GLY A 152 -8.73 4.86 24.39
C GLY A 152 -9.98 5.71 24.13
N ALA A 153 -10.01 6.95 24.62
CA ALA A 153 -11.09 7.90 24.35
C ALA A 153 -10.76 8.79 23.15
N GLY A 154 -11.78 9.32 22.49
CA GLY A 154 -11.56 10.14 21.31
C GLY A 154 -12.82 10.68 20.67
N GLN A 155 -12.63 11.27 19.49
CA GLN A 155 -13.70 11.81 18.69
C GLN A 155 -13.49 11.50 17.21
N SER A 156 -14.59 11.15 16.56
CA SER A 156 -14.70 11.06 15.12
C SER A 156 -15.53 12.22 14.60
N ALA A 157 -15.12 12.82 13.49
CA ALA A 157 -15.88 13.81 12.73
C ALA A 157 -16.05 13.33 11.29
N MET A 158 -17.27 13.38 10.79
CA MET A 158 -17.60 13.13 9.40
C MET A 158 -18.15 14.41 8.80
N VAL A 159 -17.65 14.79 7.62
CA VAL A 159 -18.24 15.83 6.78
C VAL A 159 -18.48 15.23 5.41
N ALA A 160 -19.69 15.35 4.91
CA ALA A 160 -20.07 14.82 3.61
C ALA A 160 -20.84 15.89 2.86
N ASP A 161 -20.34 16.24 1.69
CA ASP A 161 -20.98 17.16 0.76
C ASP A 161 -20.92 16.61 -0.67
N GLY A 162 -21.74 17.16 -1.55
CA GLY A 162 -21.80 16.70 -2.93
C GLY A 162 -23.11 17.06 -3.59
N VAL A 163 -23.43 16.33 -4.65
CA VAL A 163 -24.66 16.47 -5.42
C VAL A 163 -25.29 15.09 -5.54
N TRP A 164 -26.58 14.99 -5.24
CA TRP A 164 -27.38 13.78 -5.44
C TRP A 164 -28.57 14.11 -6.31
N ASP A 165 -28.68 13.48 -7.49
CA ASP A 165 -29.73 13.74 -8.49
C ASP A 165 -29.90 15.24 -8.81
N GLY A 166 -28.77 15.95 -8.95
CA GLY A 166 -28.75 17.39 -9.23
C GLY A 166 -29.03 18.30 -8.04
N LEU A 167 -29.31 17.76 -6.85
CA LEU A 167 -29.53 18.53 -5.62
C LEU A 167 -28.27 18.53 -4.75
N PRO A 168 -27.76 19.69 -4.32
CA PRO A 168 -26.62 19.75 -3.42
C PRO A 168 -27.01 19.19 -2.05
N TYR A 169 -26.08 18.48 -1.40
CA TYR A 169 -26.21 18.06 -0.02
C TYR A 169 -24.98 18.46 0.79
N SER A 170 -25.18 18.67 2.10
CA SER A 170 -24.09 18.84 3.05
C SER A 170 -24.55 18.34 4.43
N ARG A 171 -23.74 17.51 5.06
CA ARG A 171 -23.95 16.99 6.41
C ARG A 171 -22.62 16.97 7.15
N ALA A 172 -22.68 17.25 8.46
CA ALA A 172 -21.56 17.11 9.35
C ALA A 172 -22.02 16.46 10.65
N THR A 173 -21.29 15.45 11.10
CA THR A 173 -21.60 14.70 12.32
C THR A 173 -20.34 14.50 13.13
N ARG A 174 -20.48 14.46 14.45
CA ARG A 174 -19.42 14.12 15.39
C ARG A 174 -19.90 13.05 16.33
N ALA A 175 -19.00 12.16 16.73
CA ALA A 175 -19.24 11.16 17.75
C ALA A 175 -18.03 11.12 18.68
N SER A 176 -18.28 11.27 19.98
CA SER A 176 -17.28 11.10 21.03
C SER A 176 -17.40 9.70 21.63
N PHE A 177 -16.28 9.08 21.97
CA PHE A 177 -16.23 7.77 22.61
C PHE A 177 -15.27 7.78 23.80
N ASP A 178 -15.61 7.03 24.84
CA ASP A 178 -14.76 6.87 26.03
C ASP A 178 -13.70 5.78 25.86
N ALA A 179 -12.91 5.53 26.90
CA ALA A 179 -11.84 4.52 26.89
C ALA A 179 -12.33 3.07 26.70
N THR A 180 -13.63 2.81 26.84
CA THR A 180 -14.25 1.50 26.58
C THR A 180 -14.80 1.38 25.16
N GLY A 181 -14.76 2.47 24.39
CA GLY A 181 -15.35 2.57 23.05
C GLY A 181 -16.84 2.92 23.05
N ALA A 182 -17.43 3.24 24.21
CA ALA A 182 -18.84 3.59 24.27
C ALA A 182 -19.06 5.01 23.72
N ILE A 183 -19.98 5.13 22.76
CA ILE A 183 -20.35 6.43 22.16
C ILE A 183 -21.25 7.17 23.14
N SER A 184 -20.86 8.38 23.55
CA SER A 184 -21.71 9.22 24.40
C SER A 184 -21.41 10.71 24.21
N PRO A 185 -22.46 11.55 24.09
CA PRO A 185 -22.30 13.01 23.96
C PRO A 185 -21.81 13.68 25.25
N ALA A 186 -21.85 12.99 26.39
CA ALA A 186 -21.46 13.50 27.70
C ALA A 186 -20.03 13.13 28.11
N VAL A 187 -19.28 12.45 27.25
CA VAL A 187 -17.87 12.09 27.53
C VAL A 187 -17.02 13.36 27.58
N GLU A 188 -16.35 13.58 28.71
CA GLU A 188 -15.27 14.55 28.78
C GLU A 188 -14.05 14.00 28.06
N LEU A 189 -13.63 14.70 27.01
CA LEU A 189 -12.48 14.31 26.20
C LEU A 189 -11.25 15.15 26.59
N PRO A 190 -10.05 14.55 26.63
CA PRO A 190 -8.80 15.31 26.58
C PRO A 190 -8.81 16.27 25.38
N GLU A 191 -8.30 17.49 25.57
CA GLU A 191 -8.28 18.50 24.49
C GLU A 191 -7.60 17.99 23.21
N ALA A 192 -6.53 17.20 23.38
CA ALA A 192 -5.76 16.66 22.26
C ALA A 192 -6.50 15.57 21.45
N SER A 193 -7.58 14.99 21.97
CA SER A 193 -8.42 14.01 21.27
C SER A 193 -9.69 14.61 20.65
N VAL A 194 -9.91 15.92 20.82
CA VAL A 194 -10.98 16.66 20.15
C VAL A 194 -10.58 16.95 18.70
N VAL A 195 -11.48 16.66 17.77
CA VAL A 195 -11.25 16.94 16.34
C VAL A 195 -11.60 18.40 16.05
N VAL A 196 -10.67 19.17 15.51
CA VAL A 196 -10.95 20.52 14.99
C VAL A 196 -11.07 20.50 13.47
N LYS A 197 -11.63 21.55 12.88
CA LYS A 197 -11.87 21.61 11.43
C LYS A 197 -10.60 21.37 10.60
N THR A 198 -9.48 21.92 11.05
CA THR A 198 -8.17 21.80 10.38
C THR A 198 -7.57 20.41 10.45
N ASP A 199 -8.12 19.51 11.28
CA ASP A 199 -7.69 18.11 11.31
C ASP A 199 -8.31 17.27 10.20
N ILE A 200 -9.49 17.68 9.72
CA ILE A 200 -10.25 16.92 8.73
C ILE A 200 -9.55 17.10 7.38
N PRO A 201 -9.11 16.02 6.71
CA PRO A 201 -8.40 16.12 5.45
C PRO A 201 -9.28 16.77 4.39
N ASP A 202 -8.66 17.62 3.58
CA ASP A 202 -9.32 18.15 2.40
C ASP A 202 -9.54 17.05 1.36
N LEU A 203 -10.54 17.27 0.50
CA LEU A 203 -10.72 16.45 -0.68
C LEU A 203 -9.52 16.66 -1.62
N LEU A 204 -9.05 15.59 -2.25
CA LEU A 204 -8.10 15.73 -3.36
C LEU A 204 -8.74 16.59 -4.47
N PRO A 205 -7.97 17.47 -5.14
CA PRO A 205 -8.50 18.38 -6.16
C PRO A 205 -8.85 17.66 -7.46
N ALA A 206 -9.69 18.26 -8.31
CA ALA A 206 -10.28 17.62 -9.50
C ALA A 206 -9.22 17.18 -10.52
N ASP A 207 -8.12 17.92 -10.58
CA ASP A 207 -6.93 17.71 -11.39
C ASP A 207 -5.85 16.88 -10.68
N PHE A 208 -6.16 16.28 -9.53
CA PHE A 208 -5.24 15.39 -8.83
C PHE A 208 -4.81 14.24 -9.73
N ALA A 209 -3.50 14.10 -9.90
CA ALA A 209 -2.85 12.98 -10.54
C ALA A 209 -1.82 12.39 -9.55
N PRO A 210 -1.96 11.11 -9.15
CA PRO A 210 -0.92 10.42 -8.40
C PRO A 210 0.40 10.41 -9.18
N GLU A 211 1.51 10.34 -8.45
CA GLU A 211 2.81 10.08 -9.06
C GLU A 211 2.77 8.75 -9.83
N ALA A 212 3.18 8.78 -11.10
CA ALA A 212 3.33 7.57 -11.90
C ALA A 212 4.63 6.86 -11.54
N PRO A 213 4.69 5.52 -11.57
CA PRO A 213 5.95 4.83 -11.45
C PRO A 213 6.81 5.20 -12.68
N VAL A 214 7.99 5.78 -12.44
CA VAL A 214 8.95 6.19 -13.48
C VAL A 214 10.37 5.79 -13.07
N GLY A 215 11.29 5.79 -14.05
CA GLY A 215 12.71 5.51 -13.84
C GLY A 215 13.16 4.12 -14.30
N TRP A 216 12.28 3.34 -14.94
CA TRP A 216 12.61 2.02 -15.47
C TRP A 216 12.02 1.75 -16.85
N ASN A 217 12.84 1.15 -17.72
CA ASN A 217 12.41 0.57 -18.99
C ASN A 217 12.24 -0.94 -18.81
N CYS A 218 11.00 -1.42 -18.84
CA CYS A 218 10.68 -2.84 -18.64
C CYS A 218 11.18 -3.75 -19.77
N ALA A 219 11.57 -3.20 -20.93
CA ALA A 219 12.13 -3.99 -22.03
C ALA A 219 13.59 -4.43 -21.80
N ASP A 220 14.27 -3.89 -20.80
CA ASP A 220 15.70 -4.15 -20.55
C ASP A 220 15.92 -5.12 -19.39
N GLY A 221 16.69 -6.20 -19.58
CA GLY A 221 17.16 -7.04 -18.47
C GLY A 221 17.47 -8.48 -18.84
N LYS A 222 18.02 -9.24 -17.89
CA LYS A 222 18.18 -10.71 -18.02
C LYS A 222 16.87 -11.38 -17.62
N THR A 223 16.39 -12.34 -18.39
CA THR A 223 15.20 -13.12 -18.04
C THR A 223 15.58 -14.35 -17.21
N LEU A 224 14.96 -14.47 -16.04
CA LEU A 224 14.92 -15.65 -15.20
C LEU A 224 13.54 -16.27 -15.35
N THR A 225 13.46 -17.49 -15.86
CA THR A 225 12.20 -18.21 -15.97
C THR A 225 12.06 -19.17 -14.80
N ILE A 226 11.00 -18.98 -14.00
CA ILE A 226 10.51 -19.98 -13.06
C ILE A 226 9.49 -20.83 -13.82
N ASP A 227 9.92 -22.02 -14.20
CA ASP A 227 9.11 -22.98 -14.94
C ASP A 227 8.32 -23.87 -13.97
N LEU A 228 7.00 -23.67 -13.91
CA LEU A 228 6.09 -24.50 -13.11
C LEU A 228 5.47 -25.64 -13.94
N THR A 229 5.90 -25.85 -15.18
CA THR A 229 5.37 -26.90 -16.06
C THR A 229 5.95 -28.29 -15.77
N ASP A 230 7.08 -28.36 -15.05
CA ASP A 230 7.65 -29.61 -14.57
C ASP A 230 6.90 -30.09 -13.30
N ALA A 231 6.31 -31.29 -13.37
CA ALA A 231 5.61 -31.93 -12.26
C ALA A 231 6.49 -32.11 -11.01
N ALA A 232 7.81 -32.23 -11.16
CA ALA A 232 8.76 -32.31 -10.05
C ALA A 232 9.04 -30.96 -9.37
N VAL A 233 8.74 -29.84 -10.04
CA VAL A 233 8.78 -28.48 -9.48
C VAL A 233 7.42 -28.13 -8.85
N ALA A 234 6.31 -28.50 -9.50
CA ALA A 234 4.96 -28.35 -8.96
C ALA A 234 4.78 -29.03 -7.59
N GLN A 235 5.27 -30.27 -7.43
CA GLN A 235 5.23 -31.00 -6.14
C GLN A 235 6.11 -30.38 -5.04
N ARG A 236 7.19 -29.66 -5.39
CA ARG A 236 8.00 -28.94 -4.39
C ARG A 236 7.30 -27.69 -3.86
N HIS A 237 6.34 -27.14 -4.62
CA HIS A 237 5.52 -26.01 -4.21
C HIS A 237 4.25 -26.40 -3.43
N ASP A 238 3.89 -27.69 -3.33
CA ASP A 238 2.86 -28.15 -2.38
C ASP A 238 3.24 -27.81 -0.92
N SER A 239 4.54 -27.61 -0.65
CA SER A 239 5.05 -27.10 0.62
C SER A 239 4.64 -25.65 0.93
N CYS A 240 4.38 -24.80 -0.08
CA CYS A 240 3.82 -23.45 0.09
C CYS A 240 2.32 -23.48 0.42
N VAL A 241 1.60 -24.49 -0.04
CA VAL A 241 0.15 -24.63 0.21
C VAL A 241 -0.11 -25.00 1.68
N SER A 242 0.84 -25.65 2.36
CA SER A 242 0.73 -25.96 3.79
C SER A 242 1.14 -24.80 4.73
N THR A 243 1.76 -23.73 4.21
CA THR A 243 2.28 -22.60 5.02
C THR A 243 1.37 -21.37 5.09
N PHE A 244 0.12 -21.44 4.62
CA PHE A 244 -0.92 -20.44 4.95
C PHE A 244 -1.41 -20.54 6.42
N ALA A 245 -0.67 -21.24 7.28
CA ALA A 245 -0.75 -21.12 8.72
C ALA A 245 0.21 -20.00 9.19
N PRO A 246 -0.16 -19.19 10.18
CA PRO A 246 0.30 -17.81 10.34
C PRO A 246 1.72 -17.74 10.91
N ALA A 247 2.74 -17.90 10.08
CA ALA A 247 4.11 -17.54 10.41
C ALA A 247 4.89 -17.30 9.13
N VAL A 248 4.99 -16.02 8.77
CA VAL A 248 6.19 -15.35 8.27
C VAL A 248 7.37 -16.31 8.00
N LEU A 249 7.63 -16.70 6.75
CA LEU A 249 9.02 -16.87 6.27
C LEU A 249 9.21 -17.13 4.78
N ASP A 250 10.42 -16.73 4.40
CA ASP A 250 11.15 -16.74 3.15
C ASP A 250 11.25 -18.13 2.51
N CYS A 251 10.81 -18.24 1.25
CA CYS A 251 10.63 -19.49 0.52
C CYS A 251 11.95 -20.07 -0.04
N ARG A 252 13.08 -19.91 0.64
CA ARG A 252 14.38 -20.30 0.06
C ARG A 252 15.33 -21.15 0.90
N ASP A 253 15.09 -21.43 2.19
CA ASP A 253 16.21 -21.92 3.03
C ASP A 253 15.91 -23.06 4.03
N ALA A 254 15.11 -24.07 3.64
CA ALA A 254 14.92 -25.25 4.51
C ALA A 254 16.03 -26.31 4.40
N SER A 255 16.76 -26.41 3.28
CA SER A 255 17.74 -27.49 3.06
C SER A 255 19.20 -27.11 3.27
N ILE A 256 19.51 -25.84 3.57
CA ILE A 256 20.90 -25.37 3.79
C ILE A 256 21.34 -25.53 5.26
N TYR A 257 20.41 -25.71 6.19
CA TYR A 257 20.71 -25.90 7.62
C TYR A 257 20.53 -27.36 8.11
N ASP A 258 20.30 -28.30 7.18
CA ASP A 258 20.03 -29.71 7.48
C ASP A 258 21.23 -30.63 7.21
N ASP A 259 22.45 -30.11 7.29
CA ASP A 259 23.68 -30.91 7.32
C ASP A 259 24.25 -31.07 8.74
N GLY A 260 23.38 -31.05 9.76
CA GLY A 260 23.57 -31.76 11.03
C GLY A 260 24.90 -31.62 11.76
N THR A 261 25.71 -30.59 11.50
CA THR A 261 27.06 -30.45 12.09
C THR A 261 27.46 -29.05 12.53
N ASP A 262 26.71 -27.99 12.21
CA ASP A 262 27.01 -26.64 12.72
C ASP A 262 25.89 -26.10 13.61
N GLU A 263 26.02 -26.33 14.92
CA GLU A 263 25.32 -25.52 15.93
C GLU A 263 25.95 -24.11 15.97
N PRO A 264 25.20 -23.02 15.69
CA PRO A 264 25.61 -21.72 16.17
C PRO A 264 25.28 -21.64 17.66
N ALA A 265 26.31 -21.80 18.49
CA ALA A 265 26.25 -21.53 19.91
C ALA A 265 25.74 -20.10 20.16
N LEU A 266 24.47 -19.98 20.56
CA LEU A 266 23.95 -18.81 21.25
C LEU A 266 24.65 -18.74 22.62
N ARG A 267 25.59 -17.81 22.79
CA ARG A 267 25.98 -17.34 24.11
C ARG A 267 25.32 -15.98 24.35
N ASN A 268 24.66 -15.91 25.51
CA ASN A 268 23.93 -14.80 26.11
C ASN A 268 24.54 -13.41 25.89
#